data_AF-A0A7L0TC55-F1
#
_entry.id   AF-A0A7L0TC55-F1
#
_cell.length_a   1.000
_cell.length_b   1.000
_cell.length_c   1.000
_cell.angle_alpha   90.00
_cell.angle_beta   90.00
_cell.angle_gamma   90.00
#
_symmetry.space_group_name_H-M   'P 1'
#
loop_
_entity.id
_entity.type
_entity.pdbx_description
1 polymer ?
#
loop_
_entity_poly.entity_id
_entity_poly.type
_entity_poly.pdbx_seq_one_letter_code
_entity_poly.pdbx_strand_id
1 'polypeptide(L)'
;IRLVVEEGLNQLPYTECTVTTPTGHKYEGVRFEKGNCGVSIMRSGRRFLVGNFFNWGLGNKNLTFPHLGTGNTVIEAVKVLVEHGVQPSVIILLSLFSTPHGAKSIIQEFPEITILTTEVHPVAPTHFGQKYFGTD
;
A
#
# COMPACT_ATOMS: atom_id res chain seq x y z
N ILE A 1 5.58 -10.33 -3.08
CA ILE A 1 5.57 -8.86 -3.38
C ILE A 1 4.82 -8.57 -4.66
N ARG A 2 5.29 -8.96 -5.86
CA ARG A 2 4.64 -8.62 -7.15
C ARG A 2 3.12 -8.83 -7.18
N LEU A 3 2.64 -10.04 -6.85
CA LEU A 3 1.20 -10.36 -6.80
C LEU A 3 0.39 -9.46 -5.86
N VAL A 4 1.00 -9.00 -4.75
CA VAL A 4 0.37 -8.11 -3.75
C VAL A 4 0.21 -6.70 -4.29
N VAL A 5 1.14 -6.27 -5.14
CA VAL A 5 1.07 -4.98 -5.85
C VAL A 5 0.06 -5.06 -6.99
N GLU A 6 0.06 -6.15 -7.76
CA GLU A 6 -0.95 -6.38 -8.81
C GLU A 6 -2.37 -6.41 -8.21
N GLU A 7 -2.59 -7.12 -7.10
CA GLU A 7 -3.90 -7.11 -6.42
C GLU A 7 -4.22 -5.76 -5.76
N GLY A 8 -3.22 -5.04 -5.25
CA GLY A 8 -3.40 -3.66 -4.78
C GLY A 8 -3.79 -2.67 -5.90
N LEU A 9 -3.33 -2.91 -7.14
CA LEU A 9 -3.73 -2.12 -8.30
C LEU A 9 -5.16 -2.45 -8.77
N ASN A 10 -5.63 -3.70 -8.57
CA ASN A 10 -7.01 -4.10 -8.91
C ASN A 10 -8.07 -3.38 -8.04
N GLN A 11 -7.70 -2.91 -6.85
CA GLN A 11 -8.59 -2.17 -5.93
C GLN A 11 -8.76 -0.68 -6.29
N LEU A 12 -8.12 -0.20 -7.37
CA LEU A 12 -8.10 1.22 -7.73
C LEU A 12 -9.13 1.53 -8.83
N PRO A 13 -9.74 2.74 -8.83
CA PRO A 13 -10.80 3.09 -9.77
C PRO A 13 -10.30 3.10 -11.21
N TYR A 14 -11.00 2.35 -12.06
CA TYR A 14 -10.78 2.26 -13.50
C TYR A 14 -12.01 2.71 -14.28
N THR A 15 -11.78 3.21 -15.48
CA THR A 15 -12.80 3.64 -16.44
C THR A 15 -12.56 2.89 -17.75
N GLU A 16 -13.64 2.43 -18.38
CA GLU A 16 -13.57 1.83 -19.72
C GLU A 16 -13.08 2.86 -20.75
N CYS A 17 -12.19 2.44 -21.64
CA CYS A 17 -11.75 3.25 -22.76
C CYS A 17 -11.47 2.40 -23.99
N THR A 18 -12.01 2.81 -25.14
CA THR A 18 -11.63 2.23 -26.43
C THR A 18 -10.31 2.83 -26.89
N VAL A 19 -9.33 1.99 -27.23
CA VAL A 19 -8.07 2.39 -27.84
C VAL A 19 -8.00 1.91 -29.29
N THR A 20 -7.37 2.71 -30.16
CA THR A 20 -7.08 2.29 -31.53
C THR A 20 -5.68 1.69 -31.59
N THR A 21 -5.57 0.46 -32.06
CA THR A 21 -4.26 -0.20 -32.25
C THR A 21 -3.48 0.44 -33.39
N PRO A 22 -2.14 0.27 -33.46
CA PRO A 22 -1.35 0.67 -34.64
C PRO A 22 -1.79 0.00 -35.95
N THR A 23 -2.53 -1.11 -35.86
CA THR A 23 -3.15 -1.81 -36.99
C THR A 23 -4.54 -1.25 -37.38
N GLY A 24 -5.02 -0.20 -36.72
CA GLY A 24 -6.30 0.47 -37.05
C GLY A 24 -7.55 -0.16 -36.44
N HIS A 25 -7.43 -1.23 -35.65
CA HIS A 25 -8.55 -1.87 -34.99
C HIS A 25 -8.89 -1.18 -33.66
N LYS A 26 -10.17 -1.15 -33.30
CA LYS A 26 -10.61 -0.69 -31.98
C LYS A 26 -10.53 -1.85 -30.99
N TYR A 27 -10.01 -1.58 -29.79
CA TYR A 27 -9.93 -2.51 -28.68
C TYR A 27 -10.56 -1.87 -27.44
N GLU A 28 -11.46 -2.59 -26.78
CA GLU A 28 -12.09 -2.17 -25.53
C GLU A 28 -11.19 -2.59 -24.37
N GLY A 29 -10.70 -1.61 -23.62
CA GLY A 29 -9.85 -1.83 -22.46
C GLY A 29 -10.25 -0.90 -21.30
N VAL A 30 -9.42 -0.89 -20.26
CA VAL A 30 -9.63 -0.05 -19.07
C VAL A 30 -8.42 0.85 -18.83
N ARG A 31 -8.67 2.00 -18.19
CA ARG A 31 -7.66 2.98 -17.77
C ARG A 31 -7.93 3.40 -16.34
N PHE A 32 -6.89 3.54 -15.51
CA PHE A 32 -7.03 4.12 -14.18
C PHE A 32 -7.54 5.56 -14.26
N GLU A 33 -8.59 5.88 -13.51
CA GLU A 33 -9.26 7.19 -13.54
C GLU A 33 -8.36 8.29 -12.94
N LYS A 34 -7.57 7.91 -11.93
CA LYS A 34 -6.54 8.72 -11.25
C LYS A 34 -5.29 7.85 -11.17
N GLY A 35 -4.10 8.42 -11.38
CA GLY A 35 -2.86 7.67 -11.16
C GLY A 35 -2.54 7.49 -9.67
N ASN A 36 -1.43 6.82 -9.36
CA ASN A 36 -1.20 6.23 -8.04
C ASN A 36 0.24 6.49 -7.54
N CYS A 37 0.37 7.23 -6.44
CA CYS A 37 1.60 7.51 -5.72
C CYS A 37 1.96 6.34 -4.79
N GLY A 38 3.11 5.70 -4.99
CA GLY A 38 3.67 4.76 -4.03
C GLY A 38 4.39 5.46 -2.87
N VAL A 39 3.99 5.16 -1.64
CA VAL A 39 4.68 5.53 -0.41
C VAL A 39 5.22 4.26 0.25
N SER A 40 6.54 4.08 0.31
CA SER A 40 7.14 3.01 1.11
C SER A 40 7.55 3.53 2.48
N ILE A 41 7.33 2.74 3.54
CA ILE A 41 7.81 3.11 4.87
C ILE A 41 9.00 2.24 5.25
N MET A 42 10.16 2.87 5.15
CA MET A 42 11.44 2.22 5.41
C MET A 42 11.71 2.21 6.92
N ARG A 43 11.88 1.01 7.47
CA ARG A 43 12.24 0.82 8.88
C ARG A 43 13.75 0.98 9.06
N SER A 44 14.21 2.22 9.28
CA SER A 44 15.59 2.50 9.69
C SER A 44 15.67 3.04 11.12
N GLY A 45 16.22 2.24 12.03
CA GLY A 45 16.94 2.72 13.22
C GLY A 45 16.28 3.70 14.19
N ARG A 46 14.93 3.77 14.29
CA ARG A 46 14.13 4.73 15.10
C ARG A 46 13.82 6.09 14.45
N ARG A 47 13.95 6.26 13.12
CA ARG A 47 13.46 7.47 12.44
C ARG A 47 12.68 7.10 11.18
N PHE A 48 11.48 7.65 11.06
CA PHE A 48 10.58 7.39 9.94
C PHE A 48 11.16 8.02 8.67
N LEU A 49 11.36 7.21 7.62
CA LEU A 49 11.56 7.71 6.28
C LEU A 49 10.37 7.26 5.43
N VAL A 50 9.58 8.25 5.01
CA VAL A 50 8.65 8.18 3.87
C VAL A 50 9.54 8.02 2.63
N GLY A 51 9.99 6.79 2.41
CA GLY A 51 11.11 6.47 1.54
C GLY A 51 10.63 6.33 0.11
N ASN A 52 11.17 7.18 -0.77
CA ASN A 52 10.92 7.20 -2.22
C ASN A 52 9.44 7.26 -2.60
N PHE A 53 8.98 8.46 -2.97
CA PHE A 53 7.93 8.62 -3.98
C PHE A 53 8.35 7.81 -5.22
N PHE A 54 7.83 6.60 -5.39
CA PHE A 54 7.90 5.93 -6.69
C PHE A 54 6.85 6.62 -7.56
N ASN A 55 7.32 7.59 -8.34
CA ASN A 55 6.49 8.44 -9.19
C ASN A 55 6.00 7.66 -10.43
N TRP A 56 5.10 6.71 -10.21
CA TRP A 56 4.11 6.35 -11.23
C TRP A 56 3.12 7.52 -11.26
N GLY A 57 3.16 8.33 -12.31
CA GLY A 57 2.55 9.68 -12.32
C GLY A 57 1.14 9.80 -11.72
N LEU A 58 0.94 10.85 -10.91
CA LEU A 58 -0.14 11.08 -9.92
C LEU A 58 0.10 10.19 -8.65
N GLY A 59 -0.79 9.92 -7.69
CA GLY A 59 -2.13 10.41 -7.35
C GLY A 59 -2.58 9.78 -6.03
N ASN A 60 -3.32 8.66 -6.08
CA ASN A 60 -3.79 7.88 -4.92
C ASN A 60 -2.63 7.23 -4.14
N LYS A 61 -2.67 7.13 -2.81
CA LYS A 61 -1.47 6.77 -2.00
C LYS A 61 -1.45 5.31 -1.53
N ASN A 62 -0.57 4.50 -2.13
CA ASN A 62 -0.34 3.09 -1.77
C ASN A 62 0.78 2.97 -0.72
N LEU A 63 0.53 2.33 0.42
CA LEU A 63 1.43 2.32 1.57
C LEU A 63 2.08 0.95 1.79
N THR A 64 3.37 0.80 1.44
CA THR A 64 4.06 -0.50 1.53
C THR A 64 4.79 -0.69 2.87
N PHE A 65 4.35 -1.69 3.64
CA PHE A 65 4.98 -2.13 4.90
C PHE A 65 5.22 -3.65 4.90
N PRO A 66 6.46 -4.15 5.02
CA PRO A 66 6.71 -5.59 5.03
C PRO A 66 6.19 -6.32 6.28
N HIS A 67 5.80 -5.60 7.35
CA HIS A 67 5.44 -6.20 8.64
C HIS A 67 4.56 -5.27 9.50
N LEU A 68 3.35 -5.71 9.87
CA LEU A 68 2.45 -5.01 10.79
C LEU A 68 2.47 -5.69 12.17
N GLY A 69 3.38 -5.24 13.02
CA GLY A 69 3.47 -5.65 14.44
C GLY A 69 2.31 -5.08 15.26
N THR A 70 2.52 -3.93 15.91
CA THR A 70 1.49 -3.23 16.71
C THR A 70 0.58 -2.30 15.91
N GLY A 71 0.89 -2.02 14.64
CA GLY A 71 0.14 -1.08 13.80
C GLY A 71 0.48 0.40 14.00
N ASN A 72 1.01 0.81 15.17
CA ASN A 72 1.32 2.21 15.51
C ASN A 72 2.15 2.95 14.45
N THR A 73 3.13 2.30 13.83
CA THR A 73 3.97 2.88 12.77
C THR A 73 3.16 3.25 11.52
N VAL A 74 2.08 2.52 11.24
CA VAL A 74 1.14 2.85 10.16
C VAL A 74 0.20 3.95 10.59
N ILE A 75 -0.33 3.88 11.81
CA ILE A 75 -1.26 4.88 12.35
C ILE A 75 -0.63 6.28 12.28
N GLU A 76 0.60 6.46 12.75
CA GLU A 76 1.30 7.75 12.67
C GLU A 76 1.55 8.19 11.22
N ALA A 77 1.89 7.27 10.32
CA ALA A 77 2.07 7.60 8.91
C ALA A 77 0.76 8.02 8.22
N VAL A 78 -0.36 7.36 8.54
CA VAL A 78 -1.69 7.71 8.04
C VAL A 78 -2.13 9.04 8.63
N LYS A 79 -1.87 9.33 9.91
CA LYS A 79 -2.11 10.66 10.51
C LYS A 79 -1.39 11.77 9.72
N VAL A 80 -0.09 11.61 9.46
CA VAL A 80 0.67 12.57 8.63
C VAL A 80 0.07 12.71 7.22
N LEU A 81 -0.40 11.62 6.59
CA LEU A 81 -1.07 11.71 5.29
C LEU A 81 -2.40 12.47 5.36
N VAL A 82 -3.20 12.25 6.41
CA VAL A 82 -4.49 12.91 6.66
C VAL A 82 -4.29 14.41 6.95
N GLU A 83 -3.28 14.78 7.74
CA GLU A 83 -2.87 16.17 7.97
C GLU A 83 -2.52 16.91 6.66
N HIS A 84 -1.97 16.18 5.67
CA HIS A 84 -1.69 16.69 4.33
C HIS A 84 -2.89 16.56 3.35
N GLY A 85 -4.12 16.42 3.87
CA GLY A 85 -5.36 16.44 3.12
C GLY A 85 -5.73 15.14 2.38
N VAL A 86 -5.13 14.00 2.75
CA VAL A 86 -5.47 12.69 2.17
C VAL A 86 -6.62 12.07 2.94
N GLN A 87 -7.69 11.65 2.25
CA GLN A 87 -8.80 10.96 2.89
C GLN A 87 -8.42 9.50 3.21
N PRO A 88 -8.75 8.96 4.40
CA PRO A 88 -8.46 7.56 4.74
C PRO A 88 -9.05 6.55 3.75
N SER A 89 -10.23 6.86 3.19
CA SER A 89 -10.94 6.07 2.19
C SER A 89 -10.21 5.85 0.86
N VAL A 90 -9.18 6.64 0.54
CA VAL A 90 -8.34 6.47 -0.67
C VAL A 90 -6.95 5.92 -0.37
N ILE A 91 -6.70 5.46 0.87
CA ILE A 91 -5.42 4.87 1.28
C ILE A 91 -5.55 3.34 1.28
N ILE A 92 -4.65 2.69 0.54
CA ILE A 92 -4.53 1.22 0.52
C ILE A 92 -3.20 0.84 1.18
N LEU A 93 -3.30 0.14 2.31
CA LEU A 93 -2.17 -0.41 3.05
C LEU A 93 -1.79 -1.78 2.48
N LEU A 94 -0.64 -1.86 1.82
CA LEU A 94 -0.08 -3.10 1.28
C LEU A 94 0.93 -3.70 2.26
N SER A 95 0.67 -4.92 2.74
CA SER A 95 1.59 -5.62 3.64
C SER A 95 1.80 -7.09 3.33
N LEU A 96 3.00 -7.63 3.61
CA LEU A 96 3.25 -9.07 3.47
C LEU A 96 2.69 -9.85 4.66
N PHE A 97 2.95 -9.38 5.88
CA PHE A 97 2.58 -10.05 7.11
C PHE A 97 1.88 -9.09 8.07
N SER A 98 0.67 -9.46 8.49
CA SER A 98 -0.09 -8.71 9.49
C SER A 98 -0.39 -9.53 10.74
N THR A 99 -0.43 -8.87 11.90
CA THR A 99 -1.03 -9.50 13.10
C THR A 99 -2.50 -9.11 13.22
N PRO A 100 -3.35 -9.99 13.78
CA PRO A 100 -4.76 -9.65 14.04
C PRO A 100 -4.90 -8.50 15.04
N HIS A 101 -3.89 -8.24 15.88
CA HIS A 101 -3.85 -7.07 16.77
C HIS A 101 -3.56 -5.80 15.98
N GLY A 102 -2.47 -5.76 15.19
CA GLY A 102 -2.10 -4.58 14.39
C GLY A 102 -3.16 -4.19 13.36
N ALA A 103 -3.80 -5.17 12.70
CA ALA A 103 -4.93 -4.91 11.80
C ALA A 103 -6.12 -4.28 12.53
N LYS A 104 -6.51 -4.79 13.71
CA LYS A 104 -7.58 -4.22 14.53
C LYS A 104 -7.26 -2.79 14.98
N SER A 105 -6.05 -2.53 15.47
CA SER A 105 -5.64 -1.18 15.89
C SER A 105 -5.75 -0.16 14.76
N ILE A 106 -5.37 -0.54 13.53
CA ILE A 106 -5.46 0.34 12.36
C ILE A 106 -6.92 0.59 11.96
N ILE A 107 -7.76 -0.45 11.92
CA ILE A 107 -9.19 -0.33 11.55
C ILE A 107 -9.99 0.42 12.61
N GLN A 108 -9.62 0.31 13.89
CA GLN A 108 -10.25 1.07 14.98
C GLN A 108 -9.97 2.57 14.91
N GLU A 109 -8.77 2.97 14.48
CA GLU A 109 -8.39 4.38 14.29
C GLU A 109 -8.91 4.94 12.95
N PHE A 110 -8.90 4.11 11.89
CA PHE A 110 -9.26 4.48 10.52
C PHE A 110 -10.20 3.43 9.90
N PRO A 111 -11.53 3.50 10.15
CA PRO A 111 -12.47 2.47 9.69
C PRO A 111 -12.65 2.40 8.17
N GLU A 112 -12.30 3.48 7.44
CA GLU A 112 -12.41 3.55 5.98
C GLU A 112 -11.14 3.08 5.24
N ILE A 113 -10.07 2.70 5.94
CA ILE A 113 -8.80 2.31 5.29
C ILE A 113 -8.85 0.87 4.77
N THR A 114 -8.36 0.65 3.55
CA THR A 114 -8.26 -0.69 2.97
C THR A 114 -6.93 -1.33 3.36
N ILE A 115 -6.97 -2.47 4.05
CA ILE A 115 -5.77 -3.27 4.38
C ILE A 115 -5.72 -4.51 3.51
N LEU A 116 -4.68 -4.62 2.68
CA LEU A 116 -4.42 -5.76 1.82
C LEU A 116 -3.15 -6.46 2.30
N THR A 117 -3.29 -7.71 2.74
CA THR A 117 -2.17 -8.50 3.25
C THR A 117 -2.18 -9.94 2.77
N THR A 118 -1.02 -10.52 2.51
CA THR A 118 -0.92 -11.92 2.06
C THR A 118 -1.14 -12.92 3.18
N GLU A 119 -0.63 -12.65 4.38
CA GLU A 119 -0.69 -13.59 5.50
C GLU A 119 -1.01 -12.86 6.82
N VAL A 120 -1.94 -13.42 7.59
CA VAL A 120 -2.26 -12.97 8.94
C VAL A 120 -1.72 -14.01 9.93
N HIS A 121 -0.79 -13.61 10.79
CA HIS A 121 -0.11 -14.51 11.73
C HIS A 121 -0.22 -13.97 13.17
N PRO A 122 -0.46 -14.82 14.19
CA PRO A 122 -0.64 -14.35 15.58
C PRO A 122 0.62 -13.70 16.16
N VAL A 123 1.80 -14.16 15.76
CA VAL A 123 3.10 -13.56 16.13
C VAL A 123 3.80 -13.10 14.86
N ALA A 124 4.19 -11.83 14.81
CA ALA A 124 4.75 -11.24 13.60
C ALA A 124 6.17 -11.80 13.32
N PRO A 125 6.44 -12.41 12.14
CA PRO A 125 7.71 -13.09 11.88
C PRO A 125 8.86 -12.10 11.72
N THR A 126 9.72 -12.00 12.74
CA THR A 126 10.89 -11.09 12.79
C THR A 126 12.02 -11.54 11.87
N HIS A 127 12.25 -12.85 11.77
CA HIS A 127 13.32 -13.44 10.93
C HIS A 127 13.19 -13.11 9.44
N PHE A 128 11.98 -12.88 8.93
CA PHE A 128 11.80 -12.49 7.52
C PHE A 128 12.47 -11.15 7.22
N GLY A 129 12.40 -10.18 8.16
CA GLY A 129 13.06 -8.89 8.03
C GLY A 129 14.58 -9.02 8.00
N GLN A 130 15.15 -9.81 8.92
CA GLN A 130 16.60 -10.03 8.98
C GLN A 130 17.13 -10.66 7.68
N LYS A 131 16.46 -11.72 7.21
CA LYS A 131 16.84 -12.42 5.98
C LYS A 131 16.61 -11.61 4.70
N TYR A 132 15.60 -10.72 4.68
CA TYR A 132 15.32 -9.85 3.53
C TYR A 132 16.29 -8.68 3.42
N PHE A 133 16.71 -8.10 4.56
CA PHE A 133 17.67 -6.99 4.58
C PHE A 133 19.14 -7.44 4.73
N GLY A 134 19.40 -8.74 4.90
CA GLY A 134 20.75 -9.29 5.05
C GLY A 134 21.44 -8.85 6.34
N THR A 135 20.68 -8.79 7.44
CA THR A 135 21.17 -8.37 8.77
C THR A 135 21.21 -9.54 9.77
N ASP A 136 21.62 -10.72 9.29
CA ASP A 136 22.09 -11.85 10.12
C ASP A 136 23.59 -11.67 10.43
#